data_AF-A0A955TZL6-F1
#
_entry.id   AF-A0A955TZL6-F1
#
_cell.length_a   1.000
_cell.length_b   1.000
_cell.length_c   1.000
_cell.angle_alpha   90.00
_cell.angle_beta   90.00
_cell.angle_gamma   90.00
#
_symmetry.space_group_name_H-M   'P 1'
#
loop_
_entity.id
_entity.type
_entity.pdbx_description
1 polymer ?
#
loop_
_entity_poly.entity_id
_entity_poly.type
_entity_poly.pdbx_seq_one_letter_code
_entity_poly.pdbx_strand_id
1 'polypeptide(L)' 'MSTKQPRCPTCKKTVDKEGNDSFPFCSERCRLQDLGKWLNNAYTIPGSSPDRQHDGLSDFAEELIE' A
#
# COMPACT_ATOMS: atom_id res chain seq x y z
N MET A 1 21.82 12.78 -4.63
CA MET A 1 20.78 11.89 -4.05
C MET A 1 20.61 10.71 -4.98
N SER A 2 20.77 9.47 -4.50
CA SER A 2 20.58 8.28 -5.35
C SER A 2 19.08 7.96 -5.46
N THR A 3 18.50 8.18 -6.64
CA THR A 3 17.09 7.86 -6.89
C THR A 3 16.93 6.36 -7.03
N LYS A 4 16.31 5.72 -6.03
CA LYS A 4 16.05 4.28 -6.07
C LYS A 4 15.06 3.98 -7.20
N GLN A 5 15.46 3.14 -8.15
CA GLN A 5 14.60 2.70 -9.25
C GLN A 5 13.31 2.03 -8.72
N PRO A 6 12.12 2.41 -9.21
CA PRO A 6 10.88 1.86 -8.70
C PRO A 6 10.73 0.38 -9.10
N ARG A 7 10.03 -0.39 -8.25
CA ARG A 7 9.81 -1.82 -8.42
C ARG A 7 8.32 -2.08 -8.56
N CYS A 8 7.94 -2.96 -9.48
CA CYS A 8 6.56 -3.37 -9.70
C CYS A 8 6.01 -3.99 -8.41
N PRO A 9 4.88 -3.50 -7.87
CA PRO A 9 4.33 -4.02 -6.62
C PRO A 9 3.90 -5.49 -6.74
N THR A 10 3.47 -5.92 -7.94
CA THR A 10 2.98 -7.28 -8.22
C THR A 10 4.08 -8.32 -8.36
N CYS A 11 5.15 -8.03 -9.11
CA CYS A 11 6.18 -9.03 -9.46
C CYS A 11 7.62 -8.62 -9.11
N LYS A 12 7.82 -7.42 -8.53
CA LYS A 12 9.10 -6.88 -8.05
C LYS A 12 10.18 -6.60 -9.10
N LYS A 13 9.88 -6.74 -10.40
CA LYS A 13 10.75 -6.26 -11.50
C LYS A 13 10.96 -4.75 -11.43
N THR A 14 12.08 -4.26 -11.96
CA THR A 14 12.28 -2.81 -12.16
C THR A 14 11.23 -2.25 -13.11
N VAL A 15 10.82 -1.01 -12.86
CA VAL A 15 9.81 -0.32 -13.66
C VAL A 15 10.43 0.95 -14.19
N ASP A 16 10.38 1.13 -15.50
CA ASP A 16 10.61 2.45 -16.09
C ASP A 16 9.33 3.28 -15.94
N LYS A 17 9.49 4.53 -15.53
CA LYS A 17 8.37 5.47 -15.39
C LYS A 17 8.10 6.17 -16.72
N GLU A 18 9.13 6.43 -17.52
CA GLU A 18 9.00 7.23 -18.73
C GLU A 18 8.40 6.38 -19.86
N GLY A 19 7.30 6.86 -20.46
CA GLY A 19 6.61 6.15 -21.54
C GLY A 19 5.90 4.84 -21.15
N ASN A 20 5.75 4.54 -19.86
CA ASN A 20 5.07 3.34 -19.38
C ASN A 20 3.65 3.65 -18.88
N ASP A 21 2.64 3.38 -19.70
CA ASP A 21 1.22 3.57 -19.37
C ASP A 21 0.73 2.67 -18.22
N SER A 22 1.47 1.60 -17.92
CA SER A 22 1.16 0.69 -16.82
C SER A 22 1.83 1.09 -15.50
N PHE A 23 2.63 2.16 -15.45
CA PHE A 23 3.25 2.63 -14.20
C PHE A 23 2.19 2.78 -13.08
N PRO A 24 2.39 2.23 -11.86
CA PRO A 24 3.64 1.73 -11.26
C PRO A 24 3.95 0.24 -11.51
N PHE A 25 3.23 -0.42 -12.41
CA PHE A 25 3.45 -1.81 -12.78
C PHE A 25 4.40 -1.92 -13.98
N CYS A 26 5.03 -3.08 -14.14
CA CYS A 26 5.91 -3.34 -15.29
C CYS A 26 5.14 -3.70 -16.57
N SER A 27 3.83 -3.97 -16.49
CA SER A 27 2.97 -4.32 -17.62
C SER A 27 1.49 -4.30 -17.26
N GLU A 28 0.63 -4.24 -18.26
CA GLU A 28 -0.82 -4.34 -18.11
C GLU A 28 -1.26 -5.61 -17.37
N ARG A 29 -0.62 -6.75 -17.67
CA ARG A 29 -0.85 -8.01 -16.96
C ARG A 29 -0.68 -7.86 -15.43
N CYS A 30 0.36 -7.16 -14.99
CA CYS A 30 0.60 -6.95 -13.55
C CYS A 30 -0.44 -6.01 -12.92
N ARG A 31 -0.91 -5.01 -13.68
CA ARG A 31 -2.02 -4.12 -13.27
C ARG A 31 -3.31 -4.91 -13.07
N LEU A 32 -3.68 -5.75 -14.03
CA LEU A 32 -4.89 -6.56 -13.96
C LEU A 32 -4.83 -7.62 -12.85
N GLN A 33 -3.66 -8.23 -12.65
CA GLN A 33 -3.47 -9.19 -11.55
C GLN A 33 -3.61 -8.51 -10.17
N ASP A 34 -3.10 -7.28 -10.03
CA ASP A 34 -3.27 -6.50 -8.80
C ASP A 34 -4.75 -6.17 -8.57
N LEU A 35 -5.44 -5.69 -9.60
CA LEU A 35 -6.89 -5.46 -9.55
C LEU A 35 -7.66 -6.72 -9.15
N GLY A 36 -7.30 -7.89 -9.70
CA GLY A 36 -7.89 -9.16 -9.30
C GLY A 36 -7.69 -9.48 -7.81
N LYS A 37 -6.53 -9.14 -7.23
CA LYS A 37 -6.31 -9.30 -5.78
C LYS A 37 -7.19 -8.37 -4.96
N TRP A 38 -7.39 -7.13 -5.41
CA TRP A 38 -8.33 -6.19 -4.78
C TRP A 38 -9.76 -6.71 -4.79
N LEU A 39 -10.25 -7.12 -5.96
CA LEU A 39 -11.62 -7.64 -6.12
C LEU A 39 -11.86 -8.91 -5.30
N ASN A 40 -10.82 -9.70 -5.05
CA ASN A 40 -10.88 -10.92 -4.26
C ASN A 40 -10.57 -10.70 -2.76
N ASN A 41 -10.49 -9.46 -2.27
CA ASN A 41 -10.12 -9.14 -0.89
C ASN A 41 -8.83 -9.84 -0.41
N ALA A 42 -7.85 -10.01 -1.30
CA ALA A 42 -6.60 -10.70 -0.99
C ALA A 42 -5.58 -9.83 -0.22
N TYR A 43 -5.89 -8.54 -0.02
CA TYR A 43 -5.08 -7.61 0.75
C TYR A 43 -5.64 -7.45 2.17
N THR A 44 -4.83 -7.75 3.17
CA THR A 44 -5.19 -7.65 4.59
C THR A 44 -4.14 -6.85 5.35
N ILE A 45 -4.57 -5.93 6.20
CA ILE A 45 -3.69 -5.27 7.16
C ILE A 45 -3.77 -6.09 8.45
N PRO A 46 -2.65 -6.66 8.94
CA PRO A 46 -2.63 -7.34 10.24
C PRO A 46 -3.11 -6.39 11.33
N GLY A 47 -4.02 -6.86 12.20
CA GLY A 47 -4.40 -6.10 13.38
C GLY A 47 -3.19 -5.92 14.32
N SER A 48 -3.16 -4.79 15.04
CA SER A 48 -2.22 -4.63 16.16
C SER A 48 -2.52 -5.71 17.21
N SER A 49 -1.47 -6.31 17.78
CA SER A 49 -1.63 -7.12 18.99
C SER A 49 -2.29 -6.27 20.09
N PRO A 50 -3.10 -6.86 20.99
CA PRO A 50 -3.76 -6.11 22.07
C PRO A 50 -2.79 -5.30 22.94
N ASP A 51 -1.50 -5.67 22.96
CA ASP A 51 -0.44 -5.00 23.73
C ASP A 51 0.11 -3.70 23.10
N ARG A 52 -0.44 -3.23 21.98
CA ARG A 52 -0.04 -1.97 21.30
C ARG A 52 -1.16 -0.93 21.24
N GLN A 53 -1.99 -0.87 22.27
CA GLN A 53 -2.89 0.26 22.51
C GLN A 53 -2.08 1.44 23.07
N HIS A 54 -1.48 2.20 22.17
CA HIS A 54 -1.27 3.63 22.40
C HIS A 54 -1.76 4.35 21.16
N ASP A 55 -3.06 4.28 21.01
CA ASP A 55 -3.89 4.98 20.07
C ASP A 55 -3.85 6.46 20.45
N GLY A 56 -3.15 7.27 19.63
CA GLY A 56 -3.23 8.74 19.65
C GLY A 56 -4.61 9.30 19.28
N LEU A 57 -5.66 8.50 19.49
CA LEU A 57 -7.06 8.89 19.53
C LEU A 57 -7.53 9.14 20.98
N SER A 58 -6.75 8.74 22.00
CA SER A 58 -7.04 9.04 23.40
C SER A 58 -7.06 10.55 23.67
N ASP A 59 -6.14 11.30 23.05
CA ASP A 59 -6.01 12.76 23.21
C ASP A 59 -7.24 13.54 22.70
N PHE A 60 -7.91 13.04 21.65
CA PHE A 60 -9.07 13.74 21.06
C PHE A 60 -10.39 13.33 21.72
N ALA A 61 -10.43 12.18 22.41
CA ALA A 61 -11.61 11.70 23.11
C ALA A 61 -11.82 12.37 24.47
N GLU A 62 -10.74 12.80 25.14
CA GLU A 62 -10.83 13.54 26.42
C GLU A 62 -11.27 14.99 26.23
N GLU A 63 -10.96 15.66 25.12
CA GLU A 63 -11.37 17.05 24.84
C GLU A 63 -12.87 17.19 24.52
N LEU A 64 -13.55 16.12 24.09
CA LEU A 64 -14.98 16.12 23.75
C LEU A 64 -15.90 15.76 24.94
N ILE A 65 -15.29 15.42 26.08
CA ILE A 65 -15.99 15.07 27.32
C ILE A 65 -16.01 16.26 28.32
N GLU A 66 -15.26 17.35 28.07
CA GLU A 66 -15.39 18.63 28.80
C GLU A 66 -16.25 19.67 28.05
#